data_AF-A0A520HWV2-F1
#
_entry.id   AF-A0A520HWV2-F1
#
_cell.length_a   1.000
_cell.length_b   1.000
_cell.length_c   1.000
_cell.angle_alpha   90.00
_cell.angle_beta   90.00
_cell.angle_gamma   90.00
#
_symmetry.space_group_name_H-M   'P 1'
#
loop_
_entity.id
_entity.type
_entity.pdbx_description
1 polymer ?
#
loop_
_entity_poly.entity_id
_entity_poly.type
_entity_poly.pdbx_seq_one_letter_code
_entity_poly.pdbx_strand_id
1 'polypeptide(L)'
;MTEAATTAHALPVDAPEVAPERDLMSKFDALIAEREALIASGVRNPFAIVMDEVKGPTQAVIRGKDTILLGTYNYMGMTFDPDVIQAGKDALDAFGSGTNGSRMLNGTFHDHIDVEQALREFYDMTGAIVFSTGYMANLGIISTLAGKGEYVILDADSHASIYDGCKQGNAEIVRFRHN
;
A
#
# COMPACT_ATOMS: atom_id res chain seq x y z
N MET A 1 7.70 63.70 34.57
CA MET A 1 7.28 62.33 34.24
C MET A 1 7.76 62.06 32.83
N THR A 2 8.70 61.14 32.71
CA THR A 2 9.48 60.82 31.51
C THR A 2 8.63 60.05 30.49
N GLU A 3 8.47 60.60 29.30
CA GLU A 3 7.92 59.87 28.14
C GLU A 3 8.97 58.89 27.62
N ALA A 4 8.86 57.64 28.05
CA ALA A 4 9.54 56.51 27.43
C ALA A 4 8.50 55.76 26.59
N ALA A 5 8.31 56.20 25.34
CA ALA A 5 7.62 55.40 24.33
C ALA A 5 8.67 54.50 23.66
N THR A 6 8.60 53.22 24.00
CA THR A 6 9.40 52.12 23.50
C THR A 6 9.29 51.98 21.99
N THR A 7 10.36 52.31 21.26
CA THR A 7 10.57 51.82 19.90
C THR A 7 10.80 50.31 19.97
N ALA A 8 9.76 49.53 19.70
CA ALA A 8 9.90 48.11 19.45
C ALA A 8 10.90 47.91 18.30
N HIS A 9 11.95 47.12 18.52
CA HIS A 9 12.84 46.66 17.46
C HIS A 9 12.00 45.89 16.43
N ALA A 10 11.62 46.53 15.34
CA ALA A 10 11.00 45.87 14.21
C ALA A 10 12.00 44.84 13.68
N LEU A 11 11.65 43.55 13.80
CA LEU A 11 12.36 42.49 13.08
C LEU A 11 12.18 42.74 11.58
N PRO A 12 13.23 42.63 10.76
CA PRO A 12 13.10 42.79 9.32
C PRO A 12 12.06 41.80 8.79
N VAL A 13 11.07 42.33 8.05
CA VAL A 13 9.86 41.60 7.62
C VAL A 13 10.14 40.65 6.45
N ASP A 14 11.26 40.77 5.76
CA ASP A 14 11.58 39.90 4.64
C ASP A 14 13.08 39.56 4.63
N ALA A 15 13.42 38.37 5.13
CA ALA A 15 14.60 37.68 4.61
C ALA A 15 14.20 37.10 3.25
N PRO A 16 14.99 37.31 2.17
CA PRO A 16 14.69 36.64 0.90
C PRO A 16 14.71 35.14 1.16
N GLU A 17 13.55 34.50 0.97
CA GLU A 17 13.40 33.06 1.04
C GLU A 17 14.10 32.46 -0.18
N VAL A 18 15.43 32.35 -0.10
CA VAL A 18 16.20 31.57 -1.06
C VAL A 18 15.81 30.12 -0.81
N ALA A 19 14.94 29.57 -1.64
CA ALA A 19 14.60 28.16 -1.61
C ALA A 19 15.90 27.35 -1.56
N PRO A 20 16.01 26.36 -0.67
CA PRO A 20 17.23 25.58 -0.55
C PRO A 20 17.55 24.92 -1.90
N GLU A 21 18.81 24.91 -2.28
CA GLU A 21 19.30 24.32 -3.55
C GLU A 21 18.90 22.84 -3.69
N ARG A 22 18.60 22.18 -2.56
CA ARG A 22 18.10 20.81 -2.47
C ARG A 22 16.95 20.74 -1.47
N ASP A 23 15.99 19.87 -1.76
CA ASP A 23 14.83 19.61 -0.91
C ASP A 23 14.70 18.11 -0.57
N LEU A 24 13.57 17.71 0.00
CA LEU A 24 13.31 16.30 0.33
C LEU A 24 13.27 15.40 -0.91
N MET A 25 12.99 15.93 -2.10
CA MET A 25 12.86 15.18 -3.34
C MET A 25 14.18 15.04 -4.08
N SER A 26 15.18 15.88 -3.78
CA SER A 26 16.52 15.77 -4.40
C SER A 26 17.21 14.42 -4.13
N LYS A 27 16.74 13.63 -3.16
CA LYS A 27 17.21 12.24 -2.96
C LYS A 27 16.82 11.30 -4.12
N PHE A 28 15.87 11.70 -4.95
CA PHE A 28 15.36 10.91 -6.08
C PHE A 28 16.00 11.30 -7.42
N ASP A 29 16.86 12.33 -7.47
CA ASP A 29 17.51 12.82 -8.71
C ASP A 29 18.15 11.67 -9.51
N ALA A 30 18.83 10.75 -8.83
CA ALA A 30 19.47 9.59 -9.45
C ALA A 30 18.46 8.60 -10.06
N LEU A 31 17.35 8.32 -9.36
CA LEU A 31 16.29 7.44 -9.86
C LEU A 31 15.53 8.07 -11.04
N ILE A 32 15.36 9.40 -11.01
CA ILE A 32 14.77 10.16 -12.12
C ILE A 32 15.68 10.03 -13.35
N ALA A 33 16.98 10.28 -13.20
CA ALA A 33 17.96 10.14 -14.27
C ALA A 33 18.03 8.71 -14.83
N GLU A 34 17.99 7.68 -13.98
CA GLU A 34 17.96 6.29 -14.40
C GLU A 34 16.70 5.96 -15.21
N ARG A 35 15.53 6.42 -14.76
CA ARG A 35 14.27 6.27 -15.50
C ARG A 35 14.32 7.00 -16.85
N GLU A 36 14.88 8.20 -16.90
CA GLU A 36 15.04 8.95 -18.15
C GLU A 36 15.95 8.23 -19.13
N ALA A 37 17.08 7.68 -18.66
CA ALA A 37 17.97 6.86 -19.47
C ALA A 37 17.27 5.59 -19.99
N LEU A 38 16.46 4.92 -19.16
CA LEU A 38 15.66 3.77 -19.56
C LEU A 38 14.69 4.16 -20.69
N ILE A 39 13.95 5.25 -20.53
CA ILE A 39 13.00 5.73 -21.56
C ILE A 39 13.73 6.14 -22.84
N ALA A 40 14.89 6.79 -22.72
CA ALA A 40 15.72 7.21 -23.86
C ALA A 40 16.24 6.05 -24.70
N SER A 41 16.36 4.83 -24.13
CA SER A 41 16.70 3.62 -24.89
C SER A 41 15.64 3.21 -25.93
N GLY A 42 14.45 3.82 -25.89
CA GLY A 42 13.32 3.48 -26.75
C GLY A 42 12.50 2.28 -26.26
N VAL A 43 12.89 1.64 -25.16
CA VAL A 43 12.05 0.62 -24.52
C VAL A 43 10.75 1.24 -24.04
N ARG A 44 9.67 0.45 -24.11
CA ARG A 44 8.40 0.85 -23.52
C ARG A 44 8.55 0.99 -22.02
N ASN A 45 8.11 2.11 -21.45
CA ASN A 45 8.11 2.31 -20.00
C ASN A 45 7.28 1.22 -19.30
N PRO A 46 7.90 0.32 -18.52
CA PRO A 46 7.20 -0.80 -17.88
C PRO A 46 6.34 -0.35 -16.68
N PHE A 47 6.62 0.84 -16.12
CA PHE A 47 5.88 1.39 -14.98
C PHE A 47 4.67 2.25 -15.38
N ALA A 48 4.41 2.39 -16.68
CA ALA A 48 3.30 3.18 -17.22
C ALA A 48 2.42 2.36 -18.19
N ILE A 49 2.32 1.05 -17.95
CA ILE A 49 1.37 0.19 -18.66
C ILE A 49 -0.03 0.51 -18.17
N VAL A 50 -0.94 0.78 -19.10
CA VAL A 50 -2.36 1.00 -18.85
C VAL A 50 -3.14 -0.11 -19.55
N MET A 51 -4.10 -0.69 -18.83
CA MET A 51 -5.10 -1.59 -19.42
C MET A 51 -6.24 -0.70 -19.90
N ASP A 52 -6.30 -0.42 -21.21
CA ASP A 52 -7.34 0.46 -21.79
C ASP A 52 -8.72 -0.20 -21.62
N GLU A 53 -8.78 -1.52 -21.82
CA GLU A 53 -9.94 -2.37 -21.54
C GLU A 53 -9.45 -3.68 -20.92
N VAL A 54 -10.26 -4.28 -20.04
CA VAL A 54 -10.05 -5.64 -19.54
C VAL A 54 -11.24 -6.49 -19.99
N LYS A 55 -11.01 -7.42 -20.91
CA LYS A 55 -12.05 -8.24 -21.57
C LYS A 55 -12.39 -9.51 -20.80
N GLY A 56 -11.50 -9.92 -19.91
CA GLY A 56 -11.64 -11.09 -19.06
C GLY A 56 -10.35 -11.35 -18.27
N PRO A 57 -10.24 -12.50 -17.56
CA PRO A 57 -9.09 -12.80 -16.71
C PRO A 57 -7.73 -12.83 -17.43
N THR A 58 -7.73 -13.18 -18.72
CA THR A 58 -6.52 -13.43 -19.51
C THR A 58 -6.38 -12.51 -20.72
N GLN A 59 -7.26 -11.52 -20.91
CA GLN A 59 -7.29 -10.67 -22.11
C GLN A 59 -7.55 -9.20 -21.77
N ALA A 60 -6.77 -8.30 -22.37
CA ALA A 60 -6.92 -6.86 -22.25
C ALA A 60 -6.60 -6.15 -23.57
N VAL A 61 -6.97 -4.87 -23.66
CA VAL A 61 -6.50 -3.95 -24.68
C VAL A 61 -5.42 -3.07 -24.07
N ILE A 62 -4.22 -3.08 -24.66
CA ILE A 62 -3.08 -2.27 -24.19
C ILE A 62 -2.54 -1.46 -25.37
N ARG A 63 -2.73 -0.13 -25.35
CA ARG A 63 -2.45 0.79 -26.46
C ARG A 63 -3.20 0.39 -27.73
N GLY A 64 -4.49 0.09 -27.60
CA GLY A 64 -5.35 -0.33 -28.72
C GLY A 64 -5.02 -1.70 -29.31
N LYS A 65 -4.22 -2.53 -28.62
CA LYS A 65 -3.85 -3.88 -29.06
C LYS A 65 -4.40 -4.94 -28.13
N ASP A 66 -5.08 -5.94 -28.70
CA ASP A 66 -5.47 -7.15 -27.98
C ASP A 66 -4.23 -7.87 -27.46
N THR A 67 -4.20 -8.11 -26.15
CA THR A 67 -3.03 -8.61 -25.43
C THR A 67 -3.45 -9.71 -24.47
N ILE A 68 -2.72 -10.83 -24.48
CA ILE A 68 -2.85 -11.88 -23.47
C ILE A 68 -2.20 -11.39 -22.17
N LEU A 69 -2.93 -11.47 -21.06
CA LEU A 69 -2.43 -11.17 -19.73
C LEU A 69 -1.73 -12.40 -19.14
N LEU A 70 -0.41 -12.30 -18.95
CA LEU A 70 0.43 -13.33 -18.31
C LEU A 70 1.33 -12.73 -17.21
N GLY A 71 0.95 -11.58 -16.67
CA GLY A 71 1.68 -10.85 -15.62
C GLY A 71 0.79 -10.43 -14.46
N THR A 72 -0.26 -11.20 -14.19
CA THR A 72 -1.22 -10.95 -13.10
C THR A 72 -1.14 -12.06 -12.06
N TYR A 73 -1.69 -11.80 -10.87
CA TYR A 73 -1.88 -12.80 -9.82
C TYR A 73 -3.33 -13.32 -9.77
N ASN A 74 -4.05 -13.26 -10.89
CA ASN A 74 -5.44 -13.74 -10.99
C ASN A 74 -5.48 -15.25 -11.25
N TYR A 75 -4.86 -16.04 -10.36
CA TYR A 75 -4.58 -17.46 -10.59
C TYR A 75 -5.81 -18.31 -10.90
N MET A 76 -6.93 -18.02 -10.22
CA MET A 76 -8.18 -18.77 -10.34
C MET A 76 -9.21 -18.06 -11.23
N GLY A 77 -8.88 -16.90 -11.81
CA GLY A 77 -9.78 -16.16 -12.71
C GLY A 77 -11.00 -15.52 -12.04
N MET A 78 -11.02 -15.38 -10.72
CA MET A 78 -12.22 -15.00 -9.94
C MET A 78 -12.74 -13.58 -10.21
N THR A 79 -11.92 -12.69 -10.78
CA THR A 79 -12.32 -11.28 -10.99
C THR A 79 -13.46 -11.09 -11.99
N PHE A 80 -13.78 -12.12 -12.80
CA PHE A 80 -14.92 -12.14 -13.72
C PHE A 80 -15.92 -13.27 -13.41
N ASP A 81 -15.76 -13.93 -12.26
CA ASP A 81 -16.72 -14.94 -11.83
C ASP A 81 -18.10 -14.28 -11.63
N PRO A 82 -19.18 -14.84 -12.21
CA PRO A 82 -20.49 -14.22 -12.19
C PRO A 82 -21.08 -14.07 -10.78
N ASP A 83 -20.81 -15.02 -9.88
CA ASP A 83 -21.31 -14.98 -8.51
C ASP A 83 -20.54 -13.92 -7.71
N VAL A 84 -19.23 -13.81 -7.91
CA VAL A 84 -18.39 -12.75 -7.30
C VAL A 84 -18.85 -11.36 -7.75
N ILE A 85 -19.09 -11.16 -9.05
CA ILE A 85 -19.57 -9.87 -9.58
C ILE A 85 -20.94 -9.52 -8.99
N GLN A 86 -21.84 -10.49 -8.92
CA GLN A 86 -23.19 -10.24 -8.42
C GLN A 86 -23.16 -9.88 -6.93
N ALA A 87 -22.41 -10.61 -6.11
CA ALA A 87 -22.24 -10.29 -4.68
C ALA A 87 -21.72 -8.87 -4.46
N GLY A 88 -20.77 -8.40 -5.29
CA GLY A 88 -20.27 -7.02 -5.22
C GLY A 88 -21.33 -5.95 -5.55
N LYS A 89 -22.21 -6.22 -6.52
CA LYS A 89 -23.34 -5.33 -6.85
C LYS A 89 -24.37 -5.29 -5.73
N ASP A 90 -24.73 -6.46 -5.21
CA ASP A 90 -25.71 -6.59 -4.14
C ASP A 90 -25.23 -5.86 -2.87
N ALA A 91 -23.95 -5.98 -2.52
CA ALA A 91 -23.36 -5.27 -1.38
C ALA A 91 -23.36 -3.74 -1.58
N LEU A 92 -23.08 -3.25 -2.80
CA LEU A 92 -23.16 -1.81 -3.12
C LEU A 92 -24.60 -1.28 -2.93
N ASP A 93 -25.60 -2.02 -3.40
CA ASP A 93 -27.00 -1.63 -3.26
C ASP A 93 -27.48 -1.69 -1.80
N ALA A 94 -27.01 -2.68 -1.02
CA ALA A 94 -27.43 -2.89 0.37
C ALA A 94 -26.72 -1.99 1.39
N PHE A 95 -25.41 -1.76 1.22
CA PHE A 95 -24.56 -1.11 2.23
C PHE A 95 -23.93 0.20 1.76
N GLY A 96 -24.08 0.56 0.48
CA GLY A 96 -23.44 1.73 -0.12
C GLY A 96 -21.96 1.50 -0.45
N SER A 97 -21.25 2.58 -0.74
CA SER A 97 -19.91 2.52 -1.34
C SER A 97 -18.75 2.36 -0.35
N GLY A 98 -19.01 2.37 0.96
CA GLY A 98 -17.96 2.28 1.97
C GLY A 98 -18.46 2.40 3.40
N THR A 99 -17.57 2.18 4.36
CA THR A 99 -17.91 2.08 5.79
C THR A 99 -17.68 3.36 6.58
N ASN A 100 -16.87 4.28 6.05
CA ASN A 100 -16.47 5.54 6.70
C ASN A 100 -15.95 5.38 8.15
N GLY A 101 -15.37 4.24 8.50
CA GLY A 101 -14.97 3.98 9.89
C GLY A 101 -14.01 2.81 10.06
N SER A 102 -13.30 2.81 11.18
CA SER A 102 -12.45 1.70 11.62
C SER A 102 -13.27 0.50 12.08
N ARG A 103 -12.74 -0.71 11.93
CA ARG A 103 -13.31 -1.96 12.49
C ARG A 103 -13.54 -1.90 14.00
N MET A 104 -12.74 -1.10 14.72
CA MET A 104 -12.86 -0.90 16.17
C MET A 104 -13.92 0.14 16.57
N LEU A 105 -14.53 0.80 15.59
CA LEU A 105 -15.56 1.81 15.79
C LEU A 105 -16.82 1.40 15.02
N ASN A 106 -17.25 2.19 14.03
CA ASN A 106 -18.47 1.98 13.25
C ASN A 106 -18.25 1.21 11.93
N GLY A 107 -17.05 0.70 11.66
CA GLY A 107 -16.66 0.18 10.35
C GLY A 107 -16.91 -1.31 10.10
N THR A 108 -17.54 -2.02 11.04
CA THR A 108 -17.82 -3.45 10.89
C THR A 108 -19.27 -3.67 10.46
N PHE A 109 -19.48 -4.01 9.19
CA PHE A 109 -20.78 -4.40 8.64
C PHE A 109 -20.91 -5.92 8.53
N HIS A 110 -22.09 -6.41 8.15
CA HIS A 110 -22.38 -7.84 8.03
C HIS A 110 -21.33 -8.59 7.21
N ASP A 111 -21.03 -8.11 6.00
CA ASP A 111 -20.07 -8.74 5.08
C ASP A 111 -18.64 -8.87 5.66
N HIS A 112 -18.28 -8.04 6.65
CA HIS A 112 -16.98 -8.16 7.33
C HIS A 112 -16.92 -9.37 8.26
N ILE A 113 -18.05 -9.70 8.90
CA ILE A 113 -18.17 -10.88 9.75
C ILE A 113 -18.20 -12.14 8.87
N ASP A 114 -18.91 -12.06 7.74
CA ASP A 114 -19.05 -13.18 6.81
C ASP A 114 -17.72 -13.52 6.14
N VAL A 115 -16.93 -12.54 5.69
CA VAL A 115 -15.60 -12.82 5.13
C VAL A 115 -14.64 -13.41 6.17
N GLU A 116 -14.71 -12.98 7.44
CA GLU A 116 -13.93 -13.61 8.51
C GLU A 116 -14.38 -15.04 8.78
N GLN A 117 -15.68 -15.32 8.69
CA GLN A 117 -16.22 -16.68 8.81
C GLN A 117 -15.79 -17.55 7.62
N ALA A 118 -15.87 -17.05 6.39
CA ALA A 118 -15.41 -17.75 5.20
C ALA A 118 -13.92 -18.09 5.27
N LEU A 119 -13.09 -17.21 5.83
CA LEU A 119 -11.67 -17.50 6.08
C LEU A 119 -11.46 -18.59 7.14
N ARG A 120 -12.24 -18.57 8.22
CA ARG A 120 -12.22 -19.65 9.23
C ARG A 120 -12.55 -21.00 8.61
N GLU A 121 -13.57 -21.05 7.76
CA GLU A 121 -13.98 -22.27 7.05
C GLU A 121 -12.94 -22.72 6.03
N PHE A 122 -12.38 -21.80 5.24
CA PHE A 122 -11.40 -22.11 4.21
C PHE A 122 -10.08 -22.67 4.80
N TYR A 123 -9.63 -22.12 5.93
CA TYR A 123 -8.37 -22.53 6.57
C TYR A 123 -8.55 -23.52 7.73
N ASP A 124 -9.78 -23.89 8.07
CA ASP A 124 -10.12 -24.69 9.27
C ASP A 124 -9.52 -24.10 10.56
N MET A 125 -9.81 -22.82 10.81
CA MET A 125 -9.26 -22.06 11.92
C MET A 125 -10.35 -21.48 12.81
N THR A 126 -10.09 -21.39 14.11
CA THR A 126 -11.04 -20.82 15.08
C THR A 126 -11.06 -19.29 15.07
N GLY A 127 -10.04 -18.64 14.52
CA GLY A 127 -9.90 -17.19 14.46
C GLY A 127 -9.48 -16.70 13.09
N ALA A 128 -10.02 -15.56 12.68
CA ALA A 128 -9.64 -14.83 11.48
C ALA A 128 -9.77 -13.32 11.72
N ILE A 129 -8.77 -12.55 11.30
CA ILE A 129 -8.76 -11.09 11.37
C ILE A 129 -8.47 -10.56 9.96
N VAL A 130 -9.40 -9.79 9.41
CA VAL A 130 -9.22 -9.17 8.09
C VAL A 130 -8.61 -7.77 8.22
N PHE A 131 -7.60 -7.52 7.41
CA PHE A 131 -6.97 -6.22 7.22
C PHE A 131 -7.36 -5.65 5.85
N SER A 132 -7.32 -4.32 5.69
CA SER A 132 -7.66 -3.65 4.43
C SER A 132 -6.73 -4.02 3.27
N THR A 133 -5.49 -4.46 3.54
CA THR A 133 -4.55 -4.98 2.52
C THR A 133 -3.66 -6.08 3.11
N GLY A 134 -3.13 -6.96 2.26
CA GLY A 134 -2.12 -7.96 2.66
C GLY A 134 -0.79 -7.36 3.12
N TYR A 135 -0.46 -6.15 2.63
CA TYR A 135 0.69 -5.39 3.14
C TYR A 135 0.49 -5.01 4.61
N MET A 136 -0.68 -4.44 4.95
CA MET A 136 -1.03 -4.07 6.33
C MET A 136 -1.16 -5.28 7.25
N ALA A 137 -1.63 -6.43 6.75
CA ALA A 137 -1.68 -7.67 7.52
C ALA A 137 -0.27 -8.09 8.00
N ASN A 138 0.70 -8.14 7.08
CA ASN A 138 2.10 -8.45 7.42
C ASN A 138 2.71 -7.39 8.34
N LEU A 139 2.56 -6.11 7.99
CA LEU A 139 3.08 -4.99 8.77
C LEU A 139 2.58 -5.05 10.22
N GLY A 140 1.26 -5.20 10.40
CA GLY A 140 0.60 -5.22 11.69
C GLY A 140 0.91 -6.47 12.50
N ILE A 141 0.78 -7.66 11.92
CA ILE A 141 0.92 -8.90 12.68
C ILE A 141 2.36 -9.10 13.18
N ILE A 142 3.36 -8.81 12.35
CA ILE A 142 4.78 -8.98 12.71
C ILE A 142 5.17 -7.96 13.80
N SER A 143 4.86 -6.68 13.57
CA SER A 143 5.25 -5.61 14.50
C SER A 143 4.52 -5.65 15.85
N THR A 144 3.34 -6.29 15.90
CA THR A 144 2.54 -6.41 17.12
C THR A 144 2.84 -7.66 17.91
N LEU A 145 3.09 -8.81 17.24
CA LEU A 145 3.35 -10.07 17.94
C LEU A 145 4.73 -10.12 18.59
N ALA A 146 5.78 -9.65 17.90
CA ALA A 146 7.16 -9.71 18.39
C ALA A 146 7.60 -8.36 18.96
N GLY A 147 7.79 -8.32 20.28
CA GLY A 147 8.18 -7.15 21.05
C GLY A 147 9.67 -7.07 21.37
N LYS A 148 10.00 -6.11 22.23
CA LYS A 148 11.39 -5.86 22.66
C LYS A 148 11.95 -7.06 23.42
N GLY A 149 13.12 -7.53 23.01
CA GLY A 149 13.80 -8.69 23.59
C GLY A 149 13.37 -10.03 22.99
N GLU A 150 12.44 -10.01 22.03
CA GLU A 150 12.05 -11.17 21.23
C GLU A 150 12.69 -11.09 19.83
N TYR A 151 12.46 -12.12 19.01
CA TYR A 151 13.12 -12.28 17.72
C TYR A 151 12.10 -12.48 16.59
N VAL A 152 12.37 -11.86 15.44
CA VAL A 152 11.77 -12.22 14.15
C VAL A 152 12.83 -12.84 13.27
N ILE A 153 12.64 -14.11 12.90
CA ILE A 153 13.54 -14.84 12.01
C ILE A 153 12.89 -14.91 10.63
N LEU A 154 13.57 -14.40 9.60
CA LEU A 154 13.03 -14.31 8.24
C LEU A 154 14.07 -14.65 7.16
N ASP A 155 13.58 -15.13 6.02
CA ASP A 155 14.40 -15.38 4.83
C ASP A 155 14.95 -14.04 4.30
N ALA A 156 16.20 -14.03 3.84
CA ALA A 156 16.84 -12.85 3.27
C ALA A 156 16.03 -12.22 2.12
N ASP A 157 15.26 -13.01 1.37
CA ASP A 157 14.50 -12.58 0.19
C ASP A 157 12.99 -12.48 0.48
N SER A 158 12.61 -12.39 1.76
CA SER A 158 11.22 -12.19 2.18
C SER A 158 10.58 -10.97 1.52
N HIS A 159 9.26 -11.02 1.31
CA HIS A 159 8.48 -9.93 0.72
C HIS A 159 8.65 -8.61 1.49
N ALA A 160 8.65 -7.47 0.79
CA ALA A 160 8.91 -6.16 1.37
C ALA A 160 8.03 -5.83 2.59
N SER A 161 6.75 -6.22 2.58
CA SER A 161 5.85 -5.99 3.73
C SER A 161 6.27 -6.72 5.01
N ILE A 162 6.99 -7.84 4.91
CA ILE A 162 7.54 -8.57 6.07
C ILE A 162 8.69 -7.77 6.65
N TYR A 163 9.58 -7.27 5.78
CA TYR A 163 10.66 -6.36 6.17
C TYR A 163 10.13 -5.08 6.81
N ASP A 164 9.09 -4.49 6.25
CA ASP A 164 8.47 -3.29 6.82
C ASP A 164 7.79 -3.58 8.16
N GLY A 165 7.18 -4.77 8.32
CA GLY A 165 6.72 -5.30 9.62
C GLY A 165 7.84 -5.37 10.66
N CYS A 166 8.98 -5.93 10.28
CA CYS A 166 10.17 -5.99 11.14
C CYS A 166 10.66 -4.59 11.54
N LYS A 167 10.68 -3.66 10.57
CA LYS A 167 11.12 -2.27 10.78
C LYS A 167 10.17 -1.48 11.67
N GLN A 168 8.87 -1.77 11.62
CA GLN A 168 7.84 -1.11 12.42
C GLN A 168 7.81 -1.61 13.86
N GLY A 169 8.22 -2.87 14.11
CA GLY A 169 8.30 -3.48 15.43
C GLY A 169 9.57 -3.12 16.22
N ASN A 170 9.71 -3.71 17.41
CA ASN A 170 10.85 -3.48 18.32
C ASN A 170 11.64 -4.76 18.64
N ALA A 171 11.42 -5.84 17.88
CA ALA A 171 12.10 -7.11 18.02
C ALA A 171 13.49 -7.12 17.37
N GLU A 172 14.33 -8.08 17.77
CA GLU A 172 15.61 -8.35 17.13
C GLU A 172 15.39 -9.13 15.83
N ILE A 173 16.01 -8.68 14.74
CA ILE A 173 15.77 -9.22 13.40
C ILE A 173 16.92 -10.15 12.99
N VAL A 174 16.60 -11.42 12.72
CA VAL A 174 17.57 -12.45 12.33
C VAL A 174 17.27 -12.93 10.92
N ARG A 175 18.10 -12.51 9.96
CA ARG A 175 18.00 -13.00 8.58
C ARG A 175 18.74 -14.31 8.40
N PHE A 176 18.12 -15.27 7.72
CA PHE A 176 18.82 -16.46 7.24
C PHE A 176 19.04 -16.41 5.72
N ARG A 177 20.07 -17.11 5.24
CA ARG A 177 20.39 -17.19 3.81
C ARG A 177 19.20 -17.80 3.06
N HIS A 178 18.87 -17.25 1.89
CA HIS A 178 17.77 -17.74 1.07
C HIS A 178 17.88 -19.24 0.75
N ASN A 179 16.82 -19.99 1.06
CA ASN A 179 16.64 -21.44 0.81
C ASN A 179 17.83 -22.34 1.22
#